data_AF-A0A934XC47-F1
#
_entry.id   AF-A0A934XC47-F1
#
_cell.length_a   1.000
_cell.length_b   1.000
_cell.length_c   1.000
_cell.angle_alpha   90.00
_cell.angle_beta   90.00
_cell.angle_gamma   90.00
#
_symmetry.space_group_name_H-M   'P 1'
#
loop_
_entity.id
_entity.type
_entity.pdbx_description
1 polymer ?
#
loop_
_entity_poly.entity_id
_entity_poly.type
_entity_poly.pdbx_seq_one_letter_code
_entity_poly.pdbx_strand_id
1 'polypeptide(L)'
;MMAERLGKTDEMEQMLRRVIELKPDYHHAYNALGYSLADRNIRLNEARQLIQQALTYAPDDPFILDSLAWVEFRAGNATEALRLLQGAFKARPDAEIAAHLGEVLWTTGQHDQAVAIWKEGVALSPQNETLRDTMRRLRGAP
;
A
#
# COMPACT_ATOMS: atom_id res chain seq x y z
N MET A 1 24.08 1.31 1.58
CA MET A 1 24.06 2.20 2.79
C MET A 1 22.76 3.02 2.84
N MET A 2 22.38 3.63 3.97
CA MET A 2 21.17 4.49 4.04
C MET A 2 21.19 5.65 3.02
N ALA A 3 22.36 6.27 2.81
CA ALA A 3 22.54 7.31 1.79
C ALA A 3 22.22 6.83 0.36
N GLU A 4 22.57 5.59 0.03
CA GLU A 4 22.29 5.00 -1.29
C GLU A 4 20.78 4.76 -1.50
N ARG A 5 20.08 4.32 -0.45
CA ARG A 5 18.62 4.17 -0.49
C ARG A 5 17.95 5.52 -0.66
N LEU A 6 18.41 6.56 0.05
CA LEU A 6 17.90 7.92 -0.10
C LEU A 6 18.10 8.42 -1.53
N GLY A 7 19.31 8.31 -2.09
CA GLY A 7 19.60 8.74 -3.46
C GLY A 7 18.72 8.05 -4.51
N LYS A 8 18.52 6.73 -4.41
CA LYS A 8 17.62 5.98 -5.29
C LYS A 8 16.17 6.43 -5.17
N THR A 9 15.75 6.87 -3.98
CA THR A 9 14.37 7.28 -3.75
C THR A 9 14.09 8.69 -4.28
N ASP A 10 15.06 9.60 -4.15
CA ASP A 10 14.96 10.94 -4.72
C ASP A 10 14.93 10.90 -6.26
N GLU A 11 15.75 10.05 -6.86
CA GLU A 11 15.75 9.81 -8.31
C GLU A 11 14.41 9.24 -8.80
N MET A 12 13.86 8.25 -8.10
CA MET A 12 12.53 7.69 -8.39
C MET A 12 11.44 8.77 -8.32
N GLU A 13 11.47 9.63 -7.29
CA GLU A 13 10.49 10.70 -7.17
C GLU A 13 10.58 11.70 -8.33
N GLN A 14 11.79 12.13 -8.71
CA GLN A 14 11.99 13.01 -9.85
C GLN A 14 11.49 12.39 -11.15
N MET A 15 11.78 11.12 -11.38
CA MET A 15 11.33 10.39 -12.56
C MET A 15 9.80 10.30 -12.62
N LEU A 16 9.14 9.95 -11.52
CA LEU A 16 7.68 9.85 -11.47
C LEU A 16 7.00 11.20 -11.70
N ARG A 17 7.53 12.28 -11.11
CA ARG A 17 7.06 13.64 -11.40
C ARG A 17 7.21 14.00 -12.86
N ARG A 18 8.34 13.65 -13.48
CA ARG A 18 8.57 13.88 -14.90
C ARG A 18 7.59 13.09 -15.77
N VAL A 19 7.27 11.86 -15.39
CA VAL A 19 6.24 11.05 -16.09
C VAL A 19 4.88 11.72 -15.97
N ILE A 20 4.50 12.21 -14.79
CA ILE A 20 3.25 12.93 -14.56
C ILE A 20 3.16 14.20 -15.44
N GLU A 21 4.24 14.97 -15.55
CA GLU A 21 4.28 16.14 -16.45
C GLU A 21 4.11 15.77 -17.92
N LEU A 22 4.74 14.67 -18.35
CA LEU A 22 4.72 14.23 -19.74
C LEU A 22 3.43 13.50 -20.12
N LYS A 23 2.81 12.81 -19.16
CA LYS A 23 1.60 12.00 -19.32
C LYS A 23 0.67 12.16 -18.10
N PRO A 24 -0.12 13.25 -18.05
CA PRO A 24 -0.98 13.55 -16.90
C PRO A 24 -2.10 12.53 -16.65
N ASP A 25 -2.43 11.68 -17.61
CA ASP A 25 -3.42 10.60 -17.52
C ASP A 25 -2.81 9.26 -17.09
N TYR A 26 -1.48 9.19 -16.94
CA TYR A 26 -0.79 7.96 -16.55
C TYR A 26 -0.88 7.72 -15.04
N HIS A 27 -2.05 7.24 -14.60
CA HIS A 27 -2.42 7.02 -13.20
C HIS A 27 -1.43 6.16 -12.40
N HIS A 28 -0.73 5.21 -13.03
CA HIS A 28 0.30 4.41 -12.35
C HIS A 28 1.44 5.25 -11.77
N ALA A 29 1.83 6.36 -12.39
CA ALA A 29 2.87 7.23 -11.84
C ALA A 29 2.41 7.96 -10.57
N TYR A 30 1.15 8.43 -10.56
CA TYR A 30 0.53 9.01 -9.39
C TYR A 30 0.43 8.00 -8.25
N ASN A 31 -0.04 6.78 -8.54
CA ASN A 31 -0.14 5.72 -7.53
C ASN A 31 1.22 5.35 -6.96
N ALA A 32 2.22 5.11 -7.81
CA ALA A 32 3.57 4.73 -7.38
C ALA A 32 4.22 5.82 -6.52
N LEU A 33 4.07 7.10 -6.90
CA LEU A 33 4.62 8.21 -6.12
C LEU A 33 3.91 8.33 -4.77
N GLY A 34 2.57 8.30 -4.78
CA GLY A 34 1.78 8.39 -3.55
C GLY A 34 2.05 7.24 -2.58
N TYR A 35 2.05 5.99 -3.08
CA TYR A 35 2.39 4.81 -2.29
C TYR A 35 3.80 4.89 -1.70
N SER A 36 4.80 5.30 -2.50
CA SER A 36 6.19 5.46 -2.01
C SER A 36 6.32 6.48 -0.89
N LEU A 37 5.59 7.59 -0.96
CA LEU A 37 5.55 8.60 0.11
C LEU A 37 4.90 8.02 1.38
N ALA A 38 3.78 7.31 1.22
CA ALA A 38 3.07 6.64 2.30
C ALA A 38 3.93 5.59 3.01
N ASP A 39 4.59 4.73 2.23
CA ASP A 39 5.41 3.64 2.75
C ASP A 39 6.59 4.15 3.61
N ARG A 40 7.15 5.30 3.23
CA ARG A 40 8.20 6.01 3.98
C ARG A 40 7.69 6.88 5.12
N ASN A 41 6.37 6.94 5.35
CA ASN A 41 5.71 7.80 6.33
C ASN A 41 5.91 9.31 6.13
N ILE A 42 6.11 9.77 4.90
CA ILE A 42 6.41 11.18 4.62
C ILE A 42 5.33 11.79 3.74
N ARG A 43 5.05 13.09 3.93
CA ARG A 43 4.16 13.89 3.06
C ARG A 43 2.81 13.21 2.80
N LEU A 44 2.21 12.63 3.85
CA LEU A 44 1.00 11.80 3.73
C LEU A 44 -0.19 12.53 3.08
N ASN A 45 -0.31 13.84 3.29
CA ASN A 45 -1.34 14.65 2.63
C ASN A 45 -1.16 14.67 1.10
N GLU A 46 0.09 14.79 0.63
CA GLU A 46 0.39 14.73 -0.80
C GLU A 46 0.23 13.31 -1.34
N ALA A 47 0.65 12.30 -0.57
CA ALA A 47 0.44 10.90 -0.92
C ALA A 47 -1.05 10.63 -1.20
N ARG A 48 -1.94 11.09 -0.31
CA ARG A 48 -3.39 11.01 -0.48
C ARG A 48 -3.85 11.70 -1.77
N GLN A 49 -3.40 12.93 -2.02
CA GLN A 49 -3.79 13.68 -3.22
C GLN A 49 -3.37 12.98 -4.51
N LEU A 50 -2.15 12.45 -4.55
CA LEU A 50 -1.64 11.70 -5.69
C LEU A 50 -2.45 10.43 -5.95
N ILE A 51 -2.71 9.63 -4.92
CA ILE A 51 -3.50 8.39 -5.10
C ILE A 51 -4.95 8.71 -5.45
N GLN A 52 -5.53 9.75 -4.87
CA GLN A 52 -6.87 10.19 -5.24
C GLN A 52 -6.94 10.62 -6.71
N GLN A 53 -5.90 11.29 -7.22
CA GLN A 53 -5.77 11.61 -8.63
C GLN A 53 -5.65 10.35 -9.49
N ALA A 54 -4.89 9.34 -9.06
CA ALA A 54 -4.83 8.05 -9.75
C ALA A 54 -6.23 7.39 -9.84
N LEU A 55 -7.03 7.45 -8.77
CA LEU A 55 -8.41 6.95 -8.75
C LEU A 55 -9.36 7.74 -9.67
N THR A 56 -9.07 9.00 -10.00
CA THR A 56 -9.91 9.73 -10.99
C THR A 56 -9.83 9.12 -12.39
N TYR A 57 -8.68 8.52 -12.72
CA TYR A 57 -8.46 7.85 -14.00
C TYR A 57 -8.80 6.36 -13.95
N ALA A 58 -8.70 5.74 -12.77
CA ALA A 58 -8.95 4.31 -12.57
C ALA A 58 -9.72 4.07 -11.24
N PRO A 59 -11.03 4.40 -11.19
CA PRO A 59 -11.82 4.45 -9.95
C PRO A 59 -12.04 3.08 -9.30
N ASP A 60 -12.02 2.02 -10.10
CA ASP A 60 -12.32 0.65 -9.67
C ASP A 60 -11.06 -0.22 -9.54
N ASP A 61 -9.85 0.36 -9.62
CA ASP A 61 -8.61 -0.40 -9.52
C ASP A 61 -8.34 -0.82 -8.05
N PRO A 62 -8.38 -2.13 -7.73
CA PRO A 62 -8.19 -2.60 -6.36
C PRO A 62 -6.80 -2.29 -5.79
N PHE A 63 -5.76 -2.18 -6.62
CA PHE A 63 -4.41 -1.89 -6.15
C PHE A 63 -4.22 -0.42 -5.81
N ILE A 64 -4.91 0.48 -6.51
CA ILE A 64 -4.92 1.90 -6.17
C ILE A 64 -5.74 2.11 -4.90
N LEU A 65 -6.84 1.37 -4.74
CA LEU A 65 -7.63 1.37 -3.50
C LEU A 65 -6.83 0.87 -2.29
N ASP A 66 -6.06 -0.21 -2.47
CA ASP A 66 -5.09 -0.72 -1.49
C ASP A 66 -4.04 0.35 -1.12
N SER A 67 -3.48 1.04 -2.11
CA SER A 67 -2.51 2.12 -1.89
C SER A 67 -3.13 3.30 -1.12
N LEU A 68 -4.38 3.67 -1.40
CA LEU A 68 -5.11 4.72 -0.64
C LEU A 68 -5.31 4.28 0.80
N ALA A 69 -5.69 3.01 1.01
CA ALA A 69 -5.86 2.46 2.34
C ALA A 69 -4.56 2.46 3.14
N TRP A 70 -3.43 2.19 2.48
CA TRP A 70 -2.11 2.31 3.09
C TRP A 70 -1.84 3.75 3.55
N VAL A 71 -2.15 4.76 2.73
CA VAL A 71 -2.08 6.17 3.15
C VAL A 71 -2.94 6.45 4.38
N GLU A 72 -4.20 5.98 4.39
CA GLU A 72 -5.10 6.18 5.52
C GLU A 72 -4.56 5.53 6.80
N PHE A 73 -4.04 4.31 6.71
CA PHE A 73 -3.43 3.63 7.84
C PHE A 73 -2.24 4.41 8.40
N ARG A 74 -1.34 4.87 7.52
CA ARG A 74 -0.16 5.65 7.90
C ARG A 74 -0.51 7.03 8.47
N ALA A 75 -1.65 7.59 8.07
CA ALA A 75 -2.22 8.81 8.63
C ALA A 75 -2.94 8.59 9.97
N GLY A 76 -3.04 7.35 10.48
CA GLY A 76 -3.72 7.00 11.72
C GLY A 76 -5.22 6.70 11.57
N ASN A 77 -5.75 6.73 10.33
CA ASN A 77 -7.15 6.50 10.03
C ASN A 77 -7.44 5.00 9.81
N ALA A 78 -7.15 4.18 10.80
CA ALA A 78 -7.20 2.72 10.66
C ALA A 78 -8.60 2.18 10.28
N THR A 79 -9.68 2.80 10.76
CA THR A 79 -11.05 2.41 10.40
C THR A 79 -11.31 2.54 8.90
N GLU A 80 -10.87 3.64 8.30
CA GLU A 80 -11.04 3.86 6.86
C GLU A 80 -10.12 2.96 6.05
N ALA A 81 -8.88 2.75 6.50
CA ALA A 81 -7.97 1.80 5.89
C ALA A 81 -8.57 0.39 5.81
N LEU A 82 -9.16 -0.10 6.91
CA LEU A 82 -9.84 -1.41 6.93
C LEU A 82 -10.99 -1.46 5.92
N ARG A 83 -11.84 -0.43 5.87
CA ARG A 83 -12.96 -0.36 4.93
C ARG A 83 -12.49 -0.46 3.48
N LEU A 84 -11.44 0.29 3.13
CA LEU A 84 -10.86 0.32 1.79
C LEU A 84 -10.19 -1.02 1.44
N LEU A 85 -9.37 -1.58 2.35
CA LEU A 85 -8.67 -2.86 2.14
C LEU A 85 -9.63 -4.04 2.01
N GLN A 86 -10.68 -4.09 2.83
CA GLN A 86 -11.72 -5.11 2.70
C GLN A 86 -12.44 -5.02 1.34
N GLY A 87 -12.71 -3.79 0.87
CA GLY A 87 -13.25 -3.54 -0.46
C GLY A 87 -12.31 -4.01 -1.57
N ALA A 88 -11.03 -3.62 -1.50
CA ALA A 88 -9.99 -3.99 -2.45
C ALA A 88 -9.82 -5.51 -2.52
N PHE A 89 -9.68 -6.18 -1.37
CA PHE A 89 -9.50 -7.62 -1.30
C PHE A 89 -10.73 -8.39 -1.79
N LYS A 90 -11.95 -7.90 -1.49
CA LYS A 90 -13.18 -8.49 -2.01
C LYS A 90 -13.29 -8.35 -3.54
N ALA A 91 -12.89 -7.21 -4.09
CA ALA A 91 -12.91 -6.97 -5.52
C ALA A 91 -11.85 -7.81 -6.25
N ARG A 92 -10.67 -7.95 -5.64
CA ARG A 92 -9.57 -8.77 -6.15
C ARG A 92 -8.77 -9.37 -4.99
N PRO A 93 -8.97 -10.66 -4.68
CA PRO A 93 -8.11 -11.35 -3.74
C PRO A 93 -6.67 -11.39 -4.28
N ASP A 94 -5.72 -10.85 -3.52
CA ASP A 94 -4.31 -10.74 -3.89
C ASP A 94 -3.42 -10.81 -2.65
N ALA A 95 -2.20 -11.34 -2.79
CA ALA A 95 -1.28 -11.52 -1.67
C ALA A 95 -0.71 -10.19 -1.14
N GLU A 96 -0.50 -9.19 -1.98
CA GLU A 96 -0.06 -7.84 -1.56
C GLU A 96 -1.16 -7.16 -0.75
N ILE A 97 -2.40 -7.19 -1.25
CA ILE A 97 -3.57 -6.63 -0.56
C ILE A 97 -3.81 -7.37 0.77
N ALA A 98 -3.64 -8.69 0.78
CA ALA A 98 -3.71 -9.48 2.02
C ALA A 98 -2.61 -9.10 3.02
N ALA A 99 -1.41 -8.74 2.55
CA ALA A 99 -0.32 -8.28 3.41
C ALA A 99 -0.73 -7.00 4.16
N HIS A 100 -1.20 -5.97 3.44
CA HIS A 100 -1.65 -4.71 4.04
C HIS A 100 -2.89 -4.91 4.92
N LEU A 101 -3.93 -5.62 4.44
CA LEU A 101 -5.15 -5.87 5.22
C LEU A 101 -4.82 -6.57 6.54
N GLY A 102 -4.02 -7.63 6.50
CA GLY A 102 -3.63 -8.32 7.72
C GLY A 102 -2.73 -7.48 8.62
N GLU A 103 -1.87 -6.60 8.09
CA GLU A 103 -1.07 -5.67 8.91
C GLU A 103 -1.93 -4.65 9.65
N VAL A 104 -2.94 -4.07 8.98
CA VAL A 104 -3.86 -3.13 9.63
C VAL A 104 -4.68 -3.85 10.69
N LEU A 105 -5.23 -5.03 10.38
CA LEU A 105 -5.95 -5.86 11.36
C LEU A 105 -5.06 -6.22 12.55
N TRP A 106 -3.81 -6.58 12.30
CA TRP A 106 -2.86 -6.92 13.36
C TRP A 106 -2.58 -5.72 14.26
N THR A 107 -2.23 -4.58 13.68
CA THR A 107 -1.90 -3.36 14.42
C THR A 107 -3.07 -2.82 15.23
N THR A 108 -4.31 -3.13 14.81
CA THR A 108 -5.54 -2.75 15.51
C THR A 108 -6.09 -3.84 16.44
N GLY A 109 -5.31 -4.89 16.72
CA GLY A 109 -5.64 -5.93 17.71
C GLY A 109 -6.56 -7.06 17.21
N GLN A 110 -6.98 -7.05 15.95
CA GLN A 110 -7.80 -8.11 15.34
C GLN A 110 -6.93 -9.26 14.81
N HIS A 111 -6.09 -9.83 15.68
CA HIS A 111 -5.05 -10.78 15.29
C HIS A 111 -5.59 -12.05 14.62
N ASP A 112 -6.71 -12.59 15.08
CA ASP A 112 -7.32 -13.80 14.49
C ASP A 112 -7.76 -13.56 13.04
N GLN A 113 -8.31 -12.38 12.76
CA GLN A 113 -8.71 -11.98 11.40
C GLN A 113 -7.47 -11.74 10.52
N ALA A 114 -6.44 -11.06 11.06
CA ALA A 114 -5.17 -10.90 10.36
C ALA A 114 -4.56 -12.26 9.96
N VAL A 115 -4.60 -13.23 10.87
CA VAL A 115 -4.12 -14.60 10.62
C VAL A 115 -4.92 -15.29 9.52
N ALA A 116 -6.24 -15.13 9.50
CA ALA A 116 -7.10 -15.69 8.45
C ALA A 116 -6.77 -15.08 7.08
N ILE A 117 -6.70 -13.75 6.98
CA ILE A 117 -6.38 -13.04 5.74
C ILE A 117 -5.00 -13.43 5.21
N TRP A 118 -3.98 -13.50 6.07
CA TRP A 118 -2.65 -13.92 5.63
C TRP A 118 -2.61 -15.38 5.17
N LYS A 119 -3.40 -16.28 5.75
CA LYS A 119 -3.52 -17.67 5.25
C LYS A 119 -4.12 -17.70 3.85
N GLU A 120 -5.15 -16.89 3.58
CA GLU A 120 -5.71 -16.74 2.25
C GLU A 120 -4.68 -16.17 1.27
N GLY A 121 -3.96 -15.10 1.65
CA GLY A 121 -2.88 -14.52 0.85
C GLY A 121 -1.77 -15.51 0.52
N VAL A 122 -1.35 -16.35 1.48
CA VAL A 122 -0.36 -17.41 1.26
C VAL A 122 -0.90 -18.48 0.31
N ALA A 123 -2.18 -18.82 0.38
CA ALA A 123 -2.79 -19.77 -0.55
C ALA A 123 -2.82 -19.22 -2.00
N LEU A 124 -2.98 -17.90 -2.16
CA LEU A 124 -2.94 -17.24 -3.46
C LEU A 124 -1.52 -17.15 -4.03
N SER A 125 -0.55 -16.75 -3.22
CA SER A 125 0.86 -16.65 -3.64
C SER A 125 1.82 -16.99 -2.48
N PRO A 126 2.23 -18.26 -2.36
CA PRO A 126 3.08 -18.72 -1.25
C PRO A 126 4.49 -18.09 -1.22
N GLN A 127 4.91 -17.51 -2.35
CA GLN A 127 6.25 -16.94 -2.56
C GLN A 127 6.21 -15.40 -2.56
N ASN A 128 5.07 -14.78 -2.31
CA ASN A 128 4.97 -13.32 -2.24
C ASN A 128 5.84 -12.79 -1.08
N GLU A 129 6.85 -11.98 -1.43
CA GLU A 129 7.85 -11.49 -0.48
C GLU A 129 7.24 -10.50 0.52
N THR A 130 6.42 -9.55 0.06
CA THR A 130 5.76 -8.55 0.91
C THR A 130 4.96 -9.22 2.03
N LEU A 131 4.07 -10.17 1.69
CA LEU A 131 3.26 -10.88 2.66
C LEU A 131 4.12 -11.67 3.66
N ARG A 132 5.16 -12.37 3.18
CA ARG A 132 6.06 -13.14 4.04
C ARG A 132 6.85 -12.24 4.99
N ASP A 133 7.32 -11.10 4.51
CA ASP A 133 8.09 -10.15 5.30
C ASP A 133 7.20 -9.44 6.33
N THR A 134 5.97 -9.06 5.96
CA THR A 134 4.96 -8.53 6.89
C THR A 134 4.66 -9.52 8.01
N MET A 135 4.36 -10.78 7.68
CA MET A 135 4.15 -11.83 8.69
C MET A 135 5.37 -12.03 9.59
N ARG A 136 6.59 -12.03 9.03
CA ARG A 136 7.83 -12.20 9.80
C ARG A 136 8.04 -11.04 10.77
N ARG A 137 7.81 -9.80 10.32
CA ARG A 137 7.97 -8.59 11.13
C ARG A 137 6.97 -8.55 12.30
N LEU A 138 5.72 -8.93 12.06
CA LEU A 138 4.64 -8.78 13.04
C LEU A 138 4.49 -9.98 13.99
N ARG A 139 4.74 -11.21 13.52
CA ARG A 139 4.68 -12.42 14.35
C ARG A 139 6.02 -12.83 14.96
N GLY A 140 7.13 -12.32 14.42
CA GLY A 140 8.48 -12.60 14.91
C GLY A 140 8.98 -11.58 15.94
N ALA A 141 8.19 -10.56 16.28
CA ALA A 141 8.51 -9.66 17.38
C ALA A 141 8.29 -10.40 18.72
N PRO A 142 9.26 -10.34 19.65
CA PRO A 142 9.24 -11.09 20.92
C PRO A 142 8.07 -10.70 21.83
#